data_AF-A0A8J6ND17-F1
#
_entry.id   AF-A0A8J6ND17-F1
#
_cell.length_a   1.000
_cell.length_b   1.000
_cell.length_c   1.000
_cell.angle_alpha   90.00
_cell.angle_beta   90.00
_cell.angle_gamma   90.00
#
_symmetry.space_group_name_H-M   'P 1'
#
loop_
_entity.id
_entity.type
_entity.pdbx_description
1 polymer ?
#
loop_
_entity_poly.entity_id
_entity_poly.type
_entity_poly.pdbx_seq_one_letter_code
_entity_poly.pdbx_strand_id
1 'polypeptide(L)' 'MVATKIYSHTQVLDNKVAILVDPTSKDMARGILEALSGKGSDVTLGAQKLYNDKYSRPVYEKKMRKLLGLLS' A
#
# COMPACT_ATOMS: atom_id res chain seq x y z
N MET A 1 5.93 5.19 -2.54
CA MET A 1 5.64 4.17 -3.57
C MET A 1 4.66 4.74 -4.59
N VAL A 2 4.83 4.42 -5.87
CA VAL A 2 3.90 4.81 -6.97
C VAL A 2 3.11 3.57 -7.40
N ALA A 3 1.80 3.69 -7.58
CA ALA A 3 0.95 2.58 -8.01
C ALA A 3 -0.19 3.06 -8.92
N THR A 4 -0.68 2.19 -9.80
CA THR A 4 -1.82 2.51 -10.64
C THR A 4 -3.12 2.58 -9.84
N LYS A 5 -3.99 3.54 -10.16
CA LYS A 5 -5.31 3.76 -9.55
C LYS A 5 -6.35 2.83 -10.18
N ILE A 6 -6.11 1.53 -10.04
CA ILE A 6 -7.06 0.48 -10.44
C ILE A 6 -7.75 -0.09 -9.21
N TYR A 7 -8.92 -0.69 -9.42
CA TYR A 7 -9.77 -1.17 -8.33
C TYR A 7 -9.01 -2.06 -7.33
N SER A 8 -8.29 -3.06 -7.82
CA SER A 8 -7.51 -3.99 -6.99
C SER A 8 -6.45 -3.30 -6.12
N HIS A 9 -5.82 -2.23 -6.61
CA HIS A 9 -4.86 -1.46 -5.82
C HIS A 9 -5.55 -0.59 -4.78
N THR A 10 -6.67 0.04 -5.13
CA THR A 10 -7.40 0.94 -4.21
C THR A 10 -8.09 0.23 -3.04
N GLN A 11 -8.22 -1.10 -3.08
CA GLN A 11 -8.68 -1.90 -1.94
C GLN A 11 -7.68 -1.89 -0.77
N VAL A 12 -6.41 -1.61 -1.05
CA VAL A 12 -5.32 -1.63 -0.08
C VAL A 12 -4.63 -0.27 0.03
N LEU A 13 -4.46 0.42 -1.09
CA LEU A 13 -3.69 1.64 -1.21
C LEU A 13 -4.62 2.85 -1.31
N ASP A 14 -4.25 3.92 -0.60
CA ASP A 14 -4.85 5.24 -0.70
C ASP A 14 -3.77 6.31 -0.89
N ASN A 15 -4.19 7.56 -1.04
CA ASN A 15 -3.28 8.69 -1.25
C ASN A 15 -2.38 9.01 -0.03
N LYS A 16 -2.59 8.36 1.13
CA LYS A 16 -1.74 8.53 2.32
C LYS A 16 -0.56 7.57 2.31
N VAL A 17 -0.67 6.45 1.58
CA VAL A 17 0.34 5.37 1.57
C VAL A 17 0.97 5.16 0.20
N ALA A 18 0.40 5.73 -0.86
CA ALA A 18 0.95 5.66 -2.21
C ALA A 18 0.61 6.90 -3.03
N ILE A 19 1.43 7.16 -4.04
CA ILE A 19 1.11 8.09 -5.12
C ILE A 19 0.32 7.29 -6.17
N LEU A 20 -0.99 7.51 -6.23
CA LEU A 20 -1.87 6.83 -7.18
C LEU A 20 -1.92 7.59 -8.50
N VAL A 21 -1.70 6.87 -9.60
CA VAL A 21 -1.65 7.42 -10.96
C VAL A 21 -2.56 6.65 -11.91
N ASP A 22 -3.02 7.29 -12.97
CA ASP A 22 -3.74 6.57 -14.03
C ASP A 22 -2.80 5.60 -14.76
N PRO A 23 -3.31 4.49 -15.32
CA PRO A 23 -2.49 3.47 -15.97
C PRO A 23 -2.01 3.91 -17.37
N THR A 24 -1.38 5.08 -17.45
CA THR A 24 -0.77 5.64 -18.66
C THR A 24 0.70 5.91 -18.42
N SER A 25 1.51 5.84 -19.48
CA SER A 25 2.96 6.10 -19.40
C SER A 25 3.28 7.51 -18.89
N LYS A 26 2.53 8.52 -19.37
CA LYS A 26 2.67 9.91 -18.95
C LYS A 26 2.42 10.09 -17.45
N ASP A 27 1.35 9.47 -16.95
CA ASP A 27 0.96 9.65 -15.55
C ASP A 27 1.84 8.83 -14.60
N MET A 28 2.33 7.67 -15.05
CA MET A 28 3.37 6.92 -14.35
C MET A 28 4.67 7.71 -14.22
N ALA A 29 5.14 8.34 -15.31
CA ALA A 29 6.34 9.18 -15.27
C ALA A 29 6.18 10.35 -14.29
N ARG A 30 5.02 11.03 -14.29
CA ARG A 30 4.68 12.06 -13.30
C ARG A 30 4.76 11.52 -11.87
N GLY A 31 4.14 10.37 -11.60
CA GLY A 31 4.15 9.76 -10.28
C GLY A 31 5.55 9.42 -9.77
N ILE A 32 6.43 8.92 -10.65
CA ILE A 32 7.82 8.64 -10.31
C ILE A 32 8.56 9.92 -9.94
N LEU A 33 8.40 11.00 -10.71
CA LEU A 33 9.00 12.30 -10.38
C LEU A 33 8.48 12.84 -9.05
N GLU A 34 7.17 12.73 -8.78
CA GLU A 34 6.61 13.10 -7.48
C GLU A 34 7.18 12.26 -6.33
N ALA A 35 7.45 10.96 -6.56
CA ALA A 35 8.04 10.09 -5.55
C ALA A 35 9.49 10.43 -5.20
N LEU A 36 10.21 11.10 -6.09
CA LEU A 36 11.56 11.62 -5.83
C LEU A 36 11.55 12.97 -5.12
N SER A 37 10.39 13.61 -4.98
CA SER A 37 10.19 14.82 -4.19
C SER A 37 9.90 14.49 -2.71
N GLY A 38 9.73 15.51 -1.87
CA GLY A 38 9.36 15.34 -0.45
C GLY A 38 8.10 14.49 -0.22
N LYS A 39 7.16 14.50 -1.18
CA LYS A 39 5.94 13.67 -1.14
C LYS A 39 6.24 12.17 -1.08
N GLY A 40 7.36 11.73 -1.63
CA GLY A 40 7.80 10.33 -1.55
C GLY A 40 8.07 9.87 -0.12
N SER A 41 8.69 10.74 0.68
CA SER A 41 8.96 10.49 2.10
C SER A 41 7.66 10.39 2.90
N ASP A 42 6.70 11.28 2.65
CA ASP A 42 5.42 11.31 3.35
C ASP A 42 4.63 10.01 3.18
N VAL A 43 4.48 9.56 1.92
CA VAL A 43 3.74 8.32 1.63
C VAL A 43 4.48 7.07 2.13
N THR A 44 5.80 7.14 2.29
CA THR A 44 6.61 6.00 2.77
C THR A 44 6.32 5.70 4.24
N LEU A 45 6.20 6.72 5.08
CA LEU A 45 5.82 6.54 6.48
C LEU A 45 4.43 5.92 6.61
N GLY A 46 3.48 6.41 5.81
CA GLY A 46 2.13 5.84 5.73
C GLY A 46 2.15 4.37 5.30
N ALA A 47 2.92 4.03 4.27
CA ALA A 47 3.03 2.67 3.76
C ALA A 47 3.65 1.70 4.78
N GLN A 48 4.72 2.11 5.47
CA GLN A 48 5.33 1.30 6.52
C GLN A 48 4.35 1.03 7.66
N LYS A 49 3.60 2.05 8.09
CA LYS A 49 2.56 1.90 9.11
C LYS A 49 1.49 0.90 8.66
N LEU A 50 0.97 1.04 7.44
CA LEU A 50 -0.03 0.13 6.89
C LEU A 50 0.47 -1.33 6.85
N TYR A 51 1.72 -1.54 6.43
CA TYR A 51 2.34 -2.85 6.43
C TYR A 51 2.37 -3.46 7.84
N ASN A 52 2.93 -2.72 8.80
CA ASN A 52 3.04 -3.18 10.18
C ASN A 52 1.67 -3.54 10.78
N ASP A 53 0.66 -2.70 10.53
CA ASP A 53 -0.68 -2.84 11.09
C ASP A 53 -1.50 -3.97 10.45
N LYS A 54 -1.35 -4.24 9.15
CA LYS A 54 -2.29 -5.11 8.40
C LYS A 54 -1.68 -6.27 7.62
N TYR A 55 -0.43 -6.15 7.17
CA TYR A 55 0.17 -7.05 6.18
C TYR A 55 1.48 -7.71 6.64
N SER A 56 1.98 -7.35 7.82
CA SER A 56 3.15 -7.98 8.41
C SER A 56 2.91 -9.46 8.73
N ARG A 57 3.98 -10.25 8.71
CA ARG A 57 3.93 -11.68 9.04
C ARG A 57 3.25 -11.97 10.39
N PRO A 58 3.53 -11.24 11.48
CA PRO A 58 2.82 -11.44 12.74
C PRO A 58 1.31 -11.24 12.64
N VAL A 59 0.84 -10.28 11.82
CA VAL A 59 -0.59 -10.05 11.58
C VAL A 59 -1.21 -11.21 10.81
N TYR A 60 -0.51 -11.74 9.80
CA TYR A 60 -0.94 -12.94 9.07
C TYR A 60 -1.07 -14.15 10.01
N GLU A 61 -0.03 -14.45 10.79
CA GLU A 61 -0.03 -15.59 11.71
C GLU A 61 -1.15 -15.48 12.76
N LYS A 62 -1.38 -14.27 13.30
CA LYS A 62 -2.51 -14.01 14.21
C LYS A 62 -3.85 -14.31 13.57
N LYS A 63 -4.08 -13.90 12.32
CA LYS A 63 -5.31 -14.17 11.58
C LYS A 63 -5.49 -15.67 11.32
N MET A 64 -4.42 -16.38 10.94
CA MET A 64 -4.45 -17.82 10.70
C MET A 64 -4.74 -18.62 11.97
N ARG A 65 -4.08 -18.31 13.09
CA ARG A 65 -4.37 -18.95 14.38
C ARG A 65 -5.82 -18.74 14.80
N LYS A 66 -6.35 -17.53 14.62
CA LYS A 66 -7.76 -17.24 14.92
C LYS A 66 -8.70 -18.06 14.03
N LEU A 67 -8.43 -18.16 12.73
CA LEU A 67 -9.26 -18.93 11.80
C LEU A 67 -9.23 -20.42 12.13
N LEU A 68 -8.05 -21.00 12.31
CA LEU A 68 -7.90 -22.43 12.60
C LEU A 68 -8.51 -22.80 13.95
N GLY A 69 -8.43 -21.93 14.95
CA GLY A 69 -9.08 -22.12 16.25
C GLY A 69 -10.62 -22.07 16.21
N LEU A 70 -11.24 -21.63 15.11
CA LEU A 70 -12.71 -21.72 14.93
C LEU A 70 -13.14 -23.05 14.32
N LEU A 71 -12.20 -23.83 13.77
CA LEU A 71 -12.45 -25.12 13.13
C LEU A 71 -12.17 -26.31 14.04
N SER A 72 -11.52 -26.07 15.18
CA SER A 72 -11.23 -27.02 16.26
C SER A 72 -12.30 -26.94 17.34
#